data_AF-A0A0R2P9B8-F1
#
_entry.id   AF-A0A0R2P9B8-F1
#
_cell.length_a   1.000
_cell.length_b   1.000
_cell.length_c   1.000
_cell.angle_alpha   90.00
_cell.angle_beta   90.00
_cell.angle_gamma   90.00
#
_symmetry.space_group_name_H-M   'P 1'
#
loop_
_entity.id
_entity.type
_entity.pdbx_description
1 polymer ?
#
loop_
_entity_poly.entity_id
_entity_poly.type
_entity_poly.pdbx_seq_one_letter_code
_entity_poly.pdbx_strand_id
1 'polypeptide(L)'
;MAHNTSTKIVSVERFIPAAPGLIFELLADPRQHSLFDGSGSVKAARISSPPRLSLGAEFAMDMKIGLPYKMTNTVVEFEENKRIAWRHFGGHIWRYILEPVDGGTKLTEEFDYKHNKSSLFLKIMR
;
A
#
# COMPACT_ATOMS: atom_id res chain seq x y z
N MET A 1 -7.39 12.65 -8.90
CA MET A 1 -7.08 11.32 -9.45
C MET A 1 -6.42 11.56 -10.80
N ALA A 2 -5.12 11.33 -10.92
CA ALA A 2 -4.46 11.32 -12.21
C ALA A 2 -4.44 9.87 -12.72
N HIS A 3 -4.85 9.66 -13.96
CA HIS A 3 -4.87 8.34 -14.58
C HIS A 3 -3.88 8.33 -15.74
N ASN A 4 -2.76 7.64 -15.57
CA ASN A 4 -1.79 7.44 -16.67
C ASN A 4 -1.97 6.03 -17.24
N THR A 5 -2.87 5.92 -18.21
CA THR A 5 -3.25 4.67 -18.89
C THR A 5 -2.08 3.95 -19.55
N SER A 6 -1.05 4.68 -20.00
CA SER A 6 0.16 4.11 -20.59
C SER A 6 0.99 3.33 -19.57
N THR A 7 1.05 3.83 -18.33
CA THR A 7 1.82 3.19 -17.24
C THR A 7 1.03 2.18 -16.42
N LYS A 8 -0.30 2.14 -16.53
CA LYS A 8 -1.20 1.34 -15.66
C LYS A 8 -1.04 1.69 -14.17
N ILE A 9 -1.00 2.99 -13.89
CA ILE A 9 -0.90 3.55 -12.53
C ILE A 9 -2.06 4.53 -12.32
N VAL A 10 -2.72 4.41 -11.17
CA VAL A 10 -3.66 5.42 -10.65
C VAL A 10 -2.99 6.12 -9.48
N SER A 11 -3.05 7.46 -9.42
CA SER A 11 -2.52 8.19 -8.28
C SER A 11 -3.47 9.26 -7.73
N VAL A 12 -3.33 9.51 -6.42
CA VAL A 12 -3.99 10.58 -5.69
C VAL A 12 -2.97 11.29 -4.81
N GLU A 13 -3.08 12.62 -4.76
CA GLU A 13 -2.21 13.46 -3.95
C GLU A 13 -3.03 14.19 -2.88
N ARG A 14 -2.45 14.36 -1.69
CA ARG A 14 -3.03 15.09 -0.57
C ARG A 14 -1.94 15.82 0.20
N PHE A 15 -2.23 17.04 0.65
CA PHE A 15 -1.42 17.72 1.66
C PHE A 15 -1.83 17.26 3.05
N ILE A 16 -0.85 16.97 3.89
CA ILE A 16 -1.04 16.60 5.30
C ILE A 16 -0.20 17.58 6.15
N PRO A 17 -0.80 18.30 7.11
CA PRO A 17 -0.10 19.22 8.00
C PRO A 17 0.66 18.46 9.10
N ALA A 18 1.55 17.55 8.69
CA ALA A 18 2.39 16.75 9.57
C ALA A 18 3.76 16.52 8.90
N ALA A 19 4.79 16.33 9.72
CA ALA A 19 6.11 15.95 9.24
C ALA A 19 6.07 14.57 8.56
N PRO A 20 6.87 14.34 7.52
CA PRO A 20 6.82 13.09 6.77
C PRO A 20 7.13 11.86 7.64
N GLY A 21 7.98 12.00 8.66
CA GLY A 21 8.27 10.90 9.58
C GLY A 21 7.09 10.46 10.43
N LEU A 22 6.20 11.38 10.85
CA LEU A 22 5.00 11.00 11.60
C LEU A 22 4.04 10.19 10.72
N ILE A 23 3.91 10.57 9.45
CA ILE A 23 3.09 9.84 8.47
C ILE A 23 3.75 8.49 8.17
N PHE A 24 5.08 8.46 8.02
CA PHE A 24 5.83 7.26 7.70
C PHE A 24 5.75 6.20 8.79
N GLU A 25 5.78 6.58 10.08
CA GLU A 25 5.59 5.62 11.18
C GLU A 25 4.21 4.93 11.13
N LEU A 26 3.16 5.65 10.74
CA LEU A 26 1.83 5.05 10.55
C LEU A 26 1.81 4.09 9.36
N LEU A 27 2.46 4.46 8.25
CA LEU A 27 2.57 3.60 7.07
C LEU A 27 3.42 2.35 7.35
N ALA A 28 4.45 2.49 8.18
CA ALA A 28 5.36 1.41 8.55
C ALA A 28 4.80 0.50 9.65
N ASP A 29 3.70 0.84 10.33
CA ASP A 29 3.05 -0.03 11.31
C ASP A 29 1.77 -0.67 10.72
N PRO A 30 1.79 -1.97 10.37
CA PRO A 30 0.62 -2.66 9.80
C PRO A 30 -0.64 -2.56 10.66
N ARG A 31 -0.49 -2.42 11.98
CA ARG A 31 -1.63 -2.32 12.91
C ARG A 31 -2.41 -1.02 12.73
N GLN A 32 -1.80 0.00 12.14
CA GLN A 32 -2.42 1.30 11.86
C GLN A 32 -3.13 1.31 10.50
N HIS A 33 -2.93 0.31 9.64
CA HIS A 33 -3.38 0.36 8.24
C HIS A 33 -4.91 0.46 8.08
N SER A 34 -5.69 -0.03 9.04
CA SER A 34 -7.14 0.14 9.03
C SER A 34 -7.61 1.58 9.30
N LEU A 35 -6.75 2.44 9.89
CA LEU A 35 -7.10 3.84 10.19
C LEU A 35 -7.13 4.73 8.95
N PHE A 36 -6.36 4.36 7.92
CA PHE A 36 -6.23 5.13 6.69
C PHE A 36 -6.64 4.32 5.44
N ASP A 37 -7.15 3.10 5.62
CA ASP A 37 -7.78 2.34 4.54
C ASP A 37 -9.13 2.99 4.17
N GLY A 38 -9.11 3.83 3.15
CA GLY A 38 -10.31 4.52 2.65
C GLY A 38 -11.40 3.59 2.09
N SER A 39 -11.09 2.31 1.87
CA SER A 39 -12.06 1.31 1.38
C SER A 39 -12.89 0.66 2.50
N GLY A 40 -12.41 0.73 3.74
CA GLY A 40 -12.97 -0.01 4.87
C GLY A 40 -12.86 -1.54 4.73
N SER A 41 -12.02 -2.06 3.83
CA SER A 41 -11.81 -3.49 3.65
C SER A 41 -10.79 -4.07 4.62
N VAL A 42 -9.77 -3.28 5.00
CA VAL A 42 -8.71 -3.64 5.95
C VAL A 42 -9.27 -3.63 7.38
N LYS A 43 -9.10 -4.72 8.11
CA LYS A 43 -9.65 -4.88 9.47
C LYS A 43 -8.60 -4.87 10.55
N ALA A 44 -7.60 -5.73 10.43
CA ALA A 44 -6.56 -5.85 11.44
C ALA A 44 -5.28 -6.43 10.84
N ALA A 45 -4.13 -6.03 11.38
CA ALA A 45 -2.90 -6.77 11.17
C ALA A 45 -2.93 -8.08 11.95
N ARG A 46 -2.43 -9.15 11.34
CA ARG A 46 -2.26 -10.43 12.04
C ARG A 46 -1.04 -10.38 12.95
N ILE A 47 -1.08 -11.16 14.02
CA ILE A 47 0.04 -11.36 14.98
C ILE A 47 1.35 -11.76 14.30
N SER A 48 1.29 -12.46 13.16
CA SER A 48 2.48 -12.84 12.40
C SER A 48 3.17 -11.68 11.69
N SER A 49 2.53 -10.51 11.61
CA SER A 49 3.10 -9.32 10.96
C SER A 49 4.09 -8.64 11.90
N PRO A 50 5.21 -8.12 11.39
CA PRO A 50 6.15 -7.38 12.21
C PRO A 50 5.49 -6.10 12.75
N PRO A 51 5.91 -5.61 13.93
CA PRO A 51 5.37 -4.37 14.51
C PRO A 51 5.74 -3.13 13.69
N ARG A 52 6.83 -3.21 12.91
CA ARG A 52 7.28 -2.18 11.98
C ARG A 52 7.82 -2.83 10.71
N LEU A 53 7.46 -2.27 9.57
CA LEU A 53 7.87 -2.72 8.25
C LEU A 53 9.29 -2.26 7.92
N SER A 54 9.94 -3.05 7.07
CA SER A 54 11.24 -2.79 6.47
C SER A 54 11.25 -3.37 5.05
N LEU A 55 12.27 -3.04 4.25
CA LEU A 55 12.43 -3.65 2.93
C LEU A 55 12.42 -5.19 3.02
N GLY A 56 11.64 -5.84 2.16
CA GLY A 56 11.51 -7.30 2.11
C GLY A 56 10.63 -7.92 3.21
N ALA A 57 10.17 -7.13 4.19
CA ALA A 57 9.29 -7.64 5.23
C ALA A 57 7.97 -8.14 4.64
N GLU A 58 7.48 -9.27 5.15
CA GLU A 58 6.15 -9.77 4.86
C GLU A 58 5.19 -9.43 6.00
N PHE A 59 3.99 -9.00 5.66
CA PHE A 59 2.93 -8.74 6.61
C PHE A 59 1.59 -9.21 6.07
N ALA A 60 0.68 -9.58 6.98
CA ALA A 60 -0.63 -10.08 6.65
C ALA A 60 -1.73 -9.26 7.31
N MET A 61 -2.70 -8.87 6.49
CA MET A 61 -3.90 -8.15 6.93
C MET A 61 -5.13 -9.05 6.81
N ASP A 62 -5.98 -9.01 7.83
CA ASP A 62 -7.34 -9.51 7.73
C ASP A 62 -8.20 -8.49 6.98
N MET A 63 -8.90 -8.96 5.96
CA MET A 63 -9.69 -8.16 5.04
C MET A 63 -11.15 -8.63 5.07
N LYS A 64 -12.08 -7.74 4.73
CA LYS A 64 -13.49 -8.08 4.55
C LYS A 64 -14.15 -7.22 3.48
N ILE A 65 -14.49 -7.87 2.37
CA ILE A 65 -15.39 -7.34 1.34
C ILE A 65 -16.40 -8.47 1.08
N GLY A 66 -17.60 -8.33 1.66
CA GLY A 66 -18.54 -9.45 1.77
C GLY A 66 -18.05 -10.52 2.76
N LEU A 67 -17.25 -11.48 2.27
CA LEU A 67 -16.68 -12.54 3.10
C LEU A 67 -15.29 -12.15 3.65
N PRO A 68 -14.91 -12.64 4.85
CA PRO A 68 -13.56 -12.46 5.38
C PRO A 68 -12.51 -13.17 4.53
N TYR A 69 -11.37 -12.53 4.30
CA TYR A 69 -10.22 -13.13 3.63
C TYR A 69 -8.91 -12.56 4.18
N LYS A 70 -7.78 -13.18 3.81
CA LYS A 70 -6.43 -12.76 4.20
C LYS A 70 -5.71 -12.18 2.99
N MET A 71 -4.97 -11.10 3.21
CA MET A 71 -4.01 -10.57 2.23
C MET A 71 -2.60 -10.58 2.81
N THR A 72 -1.69 -11.34 2.20
CA THR A 72 -0.26 -11.26 2.49
C THR A 72 0.41 -10.31 1.49
N ASN A 73 1.22 -9.40 2.03
CA ASN A 73 1.96 -8.40 1.28
C ASN A 73 3.46 -8.51 1.59
N THR A 74 4.30 -8.18 0.62
CA THR A 74 5.75 -8.04 0.79
C THR A 74 6.12 -6.59 0.51
N VAL A 75 6.94 -5.97 1.36
CA VAL A 75 7.48 -4.62 1.14
C VAL A 75 8.53 -4.68 0.04
N VAL A 76 8.31 -3.92 -1.04
CA VAL A 76 9.14 -3.92 -2.25
C VAL A 76 9.91 -2.62 -2.46
N GLU A 77 9.47 -1.52 -1.83
CA GLU A 77 10.19 -0.24 -1.80
C GLU A 77 10.19 0.27 -0.36
N PHE A 78 11.33 0.79 0.10
CA PHE A 78 11.47 1.35 1.43
C PHE A 78 12.61 2.37 1.44
N GLU A 79 12.26 3.65 1.48
CA GLU A 79 13.15 4.76 1.74
C GLU A 79 12.55 5.52 2.93
N GLU A 80 13.22 5.43 4.07
CA GLU A 80 12.77 5.98 5.35
C GLU A 80 12.31 7.44 5.21
N ASN A 81 11.11 7.75 5.72
CA ASN A 81 10.45 9.05 5.66
C ASN A 81 10.12 9.60 4.25
N LYS A 82 10.29 8.81 3.19
CA LYS A 82 10.08 9.29 1.80
C LYS A 82 9.24 8.37 0.96
N ARG A 83 9.38 7.06 1.10
CA ARG A 83 8.73 6.11 0.20
C ARG A 83 8.57 4.75 0.84
N ILE A 84 7.38 4.19 0.74
CA ILE A 84 7.14 2.79 1.09
C ILE A 84 6.15 2.19 0.10
N ALA A 85 6.43 0.98 -0.36
CA ALA A 85 5.51 0.25 -1.22
C ALA A 85 5.46 -1.23 -0.87
N TRP A 86 4.30 -1.83 -1.03
CA TRP A 86 4.11 -3.25 -0.85
C TRP A 86 3.31 -3.87 -1.98
N ARG A 87 3.56 -5.17 -2.18
CA ARG A 87 2.99 -5.96 -3.25
C ARG A 87 2.35 -7.21 -2.69
N HIS A 88 1.13 -7.50 -3.12
CA HIS A 88 0.49 -8.78 -2.83
C HIS A 88 0.70 -9.80 -3.97
N PHE A 89 0.25 -11.04 -3.77
CA PHE A 89 0.43 -12.14 -4.74
C PHE A 89 -0.09 -11.85 -6.16
N GLY A 90 -1.08 -10.97 -6.30
CA GLY A 90 -1.68 -10.57 -7.58
C GLY A 90 -0.79 -9.64 -8.40
N GLY A 91 0.30 -9.14 -7.81
CA GLY A 91 1.30 -8.31 -8.49
C GLY A 91 1.02 -6.82 -8.45
N HIS A 92 -0.11 -6.37 -7.89
CA HIS A 92 -0.36 -4.95 -7.72
C HIS A 92 0.53 -4.37 -6.62
N ILE A 93 1.01 -3.16 -6.84
CA ILE A 93 1.86 -2.42 -5.91
C ILE A 93 1.06 -1.23 -5.39
N TRP A 94 0.96 -1.15 -4.06
CA TRP A 94 0.47 0.03 -3.35
C TRP A 94 1.68 0.82 -2.88
N ARG A 95 1.81 2.08 -3.32
CA ARG A 95 2.98 2.92 -3.03
C ARG A 95 2.55 4.22 -2.40
N TYR A 96 3.27 4.63 -1.37
CA TYR A 96 3.17 5.94 -0.74
C TYR A 96 4.48 6.69 -0.95
N ILE A 97 4.39 7.93 -1.42
CA ILE A 97 5.51 8.85 -1.62
C ILE A 97 5.24 10.09 -0.78
N LEU A 98 6.22 10.48 0.02
CA LEU A 98 6.16 11.58 0.97
C LEU A 98 7.18 12.63 0.55
N GLU A 99 6.69 13.79 0.14
CA GLU A 99 7.53 14.93 -0.21
C GLU A 99 7.34 16.03 0.85
N PRO A 100 8.40 16.43 1.58
CA PRO A 100 8.30 17.55 2.51
C PRO A 100 8.02 18.83 1.72
N VAL A 101 7.05 19.61 2.19
CA VAL A 101 6.67 20.91 1.62
C VAL A 101 6.49 21.92 2.76
N ASP A 102 6.36 23.20 2.43
CA ASP A 102 6.11 24.20 3.47
C ASP A 102 4.83 23.86 4.25
N GLY A 103 4.92 23.92 5.59
CA GLY A 103 3.83 23.57 6.50
C GLY A 103 3.47 22.09 6.63
N GLY A 104 4.11 21.14 5.93
CA GLY A 104 3.77 19.72 6.08
C GLY A 104 4.36 18.79 5.02
N THR A 105 3.56 17.82 4.59
CA THR A 105 3.95 16.78 3.63
C THR A 105 2.94 16.69 2.50
N LYS A 106 3.41 16.67 1.27
CA LYS A 106 2.64 16.22 0.12
C LYS A 106 2.74 14.69 0.06
N LEU A 107 1.64 14.01 0.35
CA LEU A 107 1.52 12.56 0.26
C LEU A 107 0.90 12.19 -1.09
N THR A 108 1.58 11.32 -1.83
CA THR A 108 1.06 10.70 -3.05
C THR A 108 0.87 9.22 -2.81
N GLU A 109 -0.35 8.74 -3.01
CA GLU A 109 -0.68 7.32 -3.03
C GLU A 109 -0.84 6.86 -4.49
N GLU A 110 -0.15 5.79 -4.83
CA GLU A 110 -0.19 5.18 -6.16
C GLU A 110 -0.63 3.71 -6.09
N PHE A 111 -1.50 3.34 -7.01
CA PHE A 111 -1.88 1.97 -7.28
C PHE A 111 -1.37 1.57 -8.67
N ASP A 112 -0.31 0.75 -8.69
CA ASP A 112 0.28 0.18 -9.92
C ASP A 112 -0.28 -1.22 -10.15
N TYR A 113 -0.97 -1.39 -11.28
CA TYR A 113 -1.57 -2.65 -11.72
C TYR A 113 -0.94 -3.20 -13.00
N LYS A 114 0.27 -2.77 -13.34
CA LYS A 114 1.01 -3.19 -14.54
C LYS A 114 1.31 -4.68 -14.56
N HIS A 115 1.68 -5.25 -13.40
CA HIS A 115 2.07 -6.66 -13.24
C HIS A 115 0.91 -7.58 -12.85
N ASN A 116 -0.33 -7.18 -13.08
CA ASN A 116 -1.50 -8.01 -12.81
C ASN A 116 -1.37 -9.38 -13.52
N LYS A 117 -1.30 -10.46 -12.74
CA LYS A 117 -1.18 -11.84 -13.25
C LYS A 117 -2.49 -12.38 -13.88
N SER A 118 -3.53 -11.56 -14.03
CA SER A 118 -4.82 -11.95 -14.64
C SER A 118 -4.69 -12.52 -16.07
N SER A 119 -3.64 -12.17 -16.82
CA SER A 119 -3.36 -12.79 -18.12
C SER A 119 -3.01 -14.29 -18.04
N LEU A 120 -2.58 -14.81 -16.89
CA LEU A 120 -2.17 -16.21 -16.73
C LEU A 120 -3.33 -17.12 -16.31
N PHE A 121 -4.24 -16.62 -15.45
CA PHE A 121 -5.35 -17.42 -14.91
C PHE A 121 -6.42 -17.75 -15.97
N LEU A 122 -6.62 -16.87 -16.96
CA LEU A 122 -7.51 -17.12 -18.11
C LEU A 122 -7.02 -18.20 -19.07
N LYS A 123 -5.72 -18.56 -19.05
CA LYS A 123 -5.16 -19.60 -19.93
C LYS A 123 -5.22 -21.02 -19.37
N ILE A 124 -5.52 -21.18 -18.08
CA ILE A 124 -5.57 -22.50 -17.41
C ILE A 124 -7.01 -23.05 -17.35
N MET A 125 -8.03 -22.24 -17.67
CA MET A 125 -9.44 -22.66 -17.75
C MET A 125 -9.91 -22.98 -19.18
N ARG A 126 -9.01 -23.46 -20.04
CA ARG A 126 -9.34 -23.84 -21.42
C ARG A 126 -9.03 -25.30 -21.69
#